data_AF-A0A7V0YH00-F1
#
_entry.id   AF-A0A7V0YH00-F1
#
_cell.length_a   1.000
_cell.length_b   1.000
_cell.length_c   1.000
_cell.angle_alpha   90.00
_cell.angle_beta   90.00
_cell.angle_gamma   90.00
#
_symmetry.space_group_name_H-M   'P 1'
#
loop_
_entity.id
_entity.type
_entity.pdbx_description
1 polymer ?
#
loop_
_entity_poly.entity_id
_entity_poly.type
_entity_poly.pdbx_seq_one_letter_code
_entity_poly.pdbx_strand_id
1 'polypeptide(L)'
;MRVIEYLLRLIFNVLQVLIGSLALVALLFFVIIYFNNPKIALEFTNSCLSCKKPSIGVIGPQDANHDGRLTKDDWKILLTPTTSEPKVLPDPNPTEQQEIAIDRVNYYRSLVGLHSVSLNQTINSAAEAHAAYNVQNNSVRHDEDLTLEGFTGVWPWDRLKHFGYNKYTYVTEVCSMRWASVNYLLRVDPAWAVDGWINTVYHRLPILSPLVYEAGFGSAKTESRLAYVMDFANPGLPTKKCIVYYPVNNQEDIPVKFDGDEIPDPLPGKRYPVGYPITVTFSDCKNIKIEDIKLLDNNGENVDFYKLLPYSDRYINDSLAIIPVKPLEYGTVYTVAVRAYADGKMIDLTWQFKTASKTS
;
A
#
# COMPACT_ATOMS: atom_id res chain seq x y z
N MET A 1 -39.28 -46.36 -39.16
CA MET A 1 -38.84 -44.96 -38.98
C MET A 1 -38.36 -44.68 -37.54
N ARG A 2 -39.18 -44.87 -36.49
CA ARG A 2 -38.78 -44.60 -35.08
C ARG A 2 -37.64 -45.48 -34.52
N VAL A 3 -37.48 -46.72 -35.00
CA VAL A 3 -36.41 -47.62 -34.52
C VAL A 3 -35.02 -47.20 -35.05
N ILE A 4 -34.96 -46.63 -36.26
CA ILE A 4 -33.71 -46.17 -36.90
C ILE A 4 -33.20 -44.89 -36.22
N GLU A 5 -34.09 -43.96 -35.86
CA GLU A 5 -33.73 -42.77 -35.08
C GLU A 5 -33.22 -43.11 -33.68
N TYR A 6 -33.80 -44.13 -33.04
CA TYR A 6 -33.37 -44.56 -31.71
C TYR A 6 -31.97 -45.21 -31.77
N LEU A 7 -31.72 -46.04 -32.78
CA LEU A 7 -30.40 -46.63 -33.04
C LEU A 7 -29.34 -45.56 -33.36
N LEU A 8 -29.67 -44.55 -34.16
CA LEU A 8 -28.75 -43.45 -34.47
C LEU A 8 -28.42 -42.60 -33.23
N ARG A 9 -29.40 -42.30 -32.37
CA ARG A 9 -29.15 -41.60 -31.10
C ARG A 9 -28.31 -42.43 -30.14
N LEU A 10 -28.53 -43.74 -30.08
CA LEU A 10 -27.74 -44.64 -29.24
C LEU A 10 -26.28 -44.68 -29.72
N ILE A 11 -26.06 -44.80 -31.03
CA ILE A 11 -24.72 -44.78 -31.64
C ILE A 11 -24.02 -43.45 -31.36
N PHE A 12 -24.72 -42.31 -31.49
CA PHE A 12 -24.14 -41.00 -31.23
C PHE A 12 -23.75 -40.80 -29.76
N ASN A 13 -24.57 -41.26 -28.83
CA ASN A 13 -24.27 -41.21 -27.39
C ASN A 13 -23.10 -42.12 -27.02
N VAL A 14 -23.03 -43.33 -27.59
CA VAL A 14 -21.89 -44.25 -27.40
C VAL A 14 -20.59 -43.66 -27.97
N LEU A 15 -20.67 -42.99 -29.13
CA LEU A 15 -19.52 -42.32 -29.74
C LEU A 15 -19.02 -41.13 -28.89
N GLN A 16 -19.93 -40.34 -28.31
CA GLN A 16 -19.57 -39.25 -27.39
C GLN A 16 -18.90 -39.75 -26.10
N VAL A 17 -19.40 -40.85 -25.53
CA VAL A 17 -18.77 -41.48 -24.36
C VAL A 17 -17.39 -42.04 -24.70
N LEU A 18 -17.23 -42.66 -25.87
CA LEU A 18 -15.94 -43.16 -26.35
C LEU A 18 -14.93 -42.03 -26.59
N ILE A 19 -15.33 -40.92 -27.20
CA ILE A 19 -14.46 -39.75 -27.42
C ILE A 19 -14.06 -39.12 -26.07
N GLY A 20 -14.99 -38.97 -25.13
CA GLY A 20 -14.70 -38.46 -23.79
C GLY A 20 -13.74 -39.38 -23.00
N SER A 21 -13.89 -40.70 -23.18
CA SER A 21 -13.01 -41.71 -22.57
C SER A 21 -11.62 -41.68 -23.18
N LEU A 22 -11.50 -41.52 -24.51
CA LEU A 22 -10.22 -41.35 -25.22
C LEU A 22 -9.50 -40.07 -24.82
N ALA A 23 -10.22 -38.97 -24.60
CA ALA A 23 -9.64 -37.73 -24.09
C ALA A 23 -9.12 -37.90 -22.64
N LEU A 24 -9.85 -38.62 -21.79
CA LEU A 24 -9.41 -38.93 -20.42
C LEU A 24 -8.19 -39.86 -20.41
N VAL A 25 -8.17 -40.86 -21.29
CA VAL A 25 -7.02 -41.77 -21.46
C VAL A 25 -5.81 -41.01 -22.01
N ALA A 26 -5.98 -40.10 -22.97
CA ALA A 26 -4.90 -39.25 -23.46
C ALA A 26 -4.35 -38.34 -22.35
N LEU A 27 -5.22 -37.79 -21.49
CA LEU A 27 -4.82 -36.98 -20.34
C LEU A 27 -4.04 -37.81 -19.30
N LEU A 28 -4.52 -39.03 -19.01
CA LEU A 28 -3.84 -39.99 -18.13
C LEU A 28 -2.50 -40.44 -18.72
N PHE A 29 -2.42 -40.67 -20.04
CA PHE A 29 -1.18 -41.01 -20.73
C PHE A 29 -0.18 -39.83 -20.69
N PHE A 30 -0.67 -38.60 -20.84
CA PHE A 30 0.14 -37.40 -20.70
C PHE A 30 0.67 -37.25 -19.28
N VAL A 31 -0.17 -37.44 -18.25
CA VAL A 31 0.24 -37.42 -16.84
C VAL A 31 1.25 -38.54 -16.55
N ILE A 32 1.02 -39.77 -17.01
CA ILE A 32 1.92 -40.90 -16.74
C ILE A 32 3.28 -40.70 -17.42
N ILE A 33 3.33 -40.27 -18.69
CA ILE A 33 4.59 -40.02 -19.40
C ILE A 33 5.36 -38.84 -18.80
N TYR A 34 4.66 -37.76 -18.40
CA TYR A 34 5.30 -36.55 -17.88
C TYR A 34 5.83 -36.74 -16.44
N PHE A 35 5.18 -37.58 -15.61
CA PHE A 35 5.57 -37.77 -14.21
C PHE A 35 6.46 -39.01 -13.95
N ASN A 36 6.55 -40.00 -14.85
CA ASN A 36 7.38 -41.21 -14.65
C ASN A 36 8.72 -41.22 -15.39
N ASN A 37 9.17 -40.13 -16.01
CA ASN A 37 10.48 -40.06 -16.64
C ASN A 37 11.51 -39.38 -15.71
N PRO A 38 12.36 -40.14 -14.98
CA PRO A 38 13.19 -39.60 -13.91
C PRO A 38 14.30 -38.65 -14.40
N LYS A 39 14.72 -38.72 -15.67
CA LYS A 39 15.67 -37.75 -16.24
C LYS A 39 15.05 -36.37 -16.47
N ILE A 40 13.82 -36.34 -16.96
CA ILE A 40 13.07 -35.09 -17.18
C ILE A 40 12.70 -34.47 -15.83
N ALA A 41 12.29 -35.29 -14.85
CA ALA A 41 12.00 -34.82 -13.49
C ALA A 41 13.25 -34.18 -12.83
N LEU A 42 14.45 -34.76 -13.03
CA LEU A 42 15.71 -34.27 -12.45
C LEU A 42 16.19 -32.96 -13.11
N GLU A 43 16.10 -32.84 -14.44
CA GLU A 43 16.40 -31.60 -15.17
C GLU A 43 15.42 -30.47 -14.83
N PHE A 44 14.15 -30.79 -14.52
CA PHE A 44 13.14 -29.81 -14.09
C PHE A 44 13.35 -29.34 -12.64
N THR A 45 13.75 -30.23 -11.72
CA THR A 45 14.10 -29.84 -10.34
C THR A 45 15.37 -28.99 -10.25
N ASN A 46 16.35 -29.22 -11.14
CA ASN A 46 17.59 -28.45 -11.13
C ASN A 46 17.49 -27.11 -11.87
N SER A 47 16.43 -26.89 -12.67
CA SER A 47 16.19 -25.64 -13.39
C SER A 47 15.12 -24.73 -12.75
N CYS A 48 14.36 -25.20 -11.75
CA CYS A 48 13.36 -24.37 -11.08
C CYS A 48 13.21 -24.70 -9.59
N LEU A 49 13.93 -23.99 -8.71
CA LEU A 49 13.72 -24.03 -7.25
C LEU A 49 12.39 -23.39 -6.79
N SER A 50 11.55 -22.87 -7.68
CA SER A 50 10.39 -22.02 -7.34
C SER A 50 9.09 -22.32 -8.10
N CYS A 51 8.96 -23.47 -8.78
CA CYS A 51 7.75 -23.76 -9.53
C CYS A 51 6.64 -24.30 -8.59
N LYS A 52 5.68 -23.46 -8.19
CA LYS A 52 4.41 -23.94 -7.62
C LYS A 52 3.59 -24.65 -8.69
N LYS A 53 2.98 -25.78 -8.35
CA LYS A 53 2.09 -26.52 -9.26
C LYS A 53 0.89 -25.65 -9.65
N PRO A 54 0.42 -25.71 -10.91
CA PRO A 54 -0.82 -25.04 -11.31
C PRO A 54 -1.98 -25.57 -10.45
N SER A 55 -2.85 -24.66 -9.99
CA SER A 55 -4.04 -25.02 -9.22
C SER A 55 -5.28 -24.86 -10.09
N ILE A 56 -6.11 -25.89 -10.12
CA ILE A 56 -7.44 -25.82 -10.74
C ILE A 56 -8.44 -25.49 -9.63
N GLY A 57 -9.09 -24.34 -9.74
CA GLY A 57 -10.18 -23.92 -8.85
C GLY A 57 -11.52 -23.99 -9.58
N VAL A 58 -12.57 -24.42 -8.88
CA VAL A 58 -13.95 -24.38 -9.36
C VAL A 58 -14.70 -23.34 -8.53
N ILE A 59 -15.21 -22.30 -9.16
CA ILE A 59 -16.03 -21.28 -8.50
C ILE A 59 -17.49 -21.59 -8.80
N GLY A 60 -18.30 -21.73 -7.74
CA GLY A 60 -19.75 -21.86 -7.84
C GLY A 60 -20.44 -20.50 -8.02
N PRO A 61 -21.68 -20.47 -8.53
CA PRO A 61 -22.41 -19.22 -8.78
C PRO A 61 -22.69 -18.47 -7.47
N GLN A 62 -22.48 -17.16 -7.46
CA GLN A 62 -22.72 -16.31 -6.28
C GLN A 62 -24.19 -15.92 -6.09
N ASP A 63 -25.05 -16.05 -7.10
CA ASP A 63 -26.50 -15.88 -6.96
C ASP A 63 -27.21 -16.79 -7.97
N ALA A 64 -28.10 -17.66 -7.49
CA ALA A 64 -28.93 -18.49 -8.36
C ALA A 64 -30.02 -17.63 -9.01
N ASN A 65 -30.19 -17.75 -10.33
CA ASN A 65 -31.34 -17.19 -11.02
C ASN A 65 -32.66 -17.69 -10.37
N HIS A 66 -33.72 -16.87 -10.46
CA HIS A 66 -35.00 -16.99 -9.73
C HIS A 66 -35.82 -18.29 -9.91
N ASP A 67 -35.29 -19.33 -10.56
CA ASP A 67 -35.92 -20.65 -10.72
C ASP A 67 -35.14 -21.82 -10.08
N GLY A 68 -34.02 -21.54 -9.41
CA GLY A 68 -33.33 -22.49 -8.52
C GLY A 68 -32.67 -23.69 -9.22
N ARG A 69 -32.49 -23.66 -10.55
CA ARG A 69 -31.82 -24.73 -11.30
C ARG A 69 -30.43 -24.29 -11.74
N LEU A 70 -29.41 -24.97 -11.22
CA LEU A 70 -28.03 -24.83 -11.67
C LEU A 70 -27.78 -25.66 -12.94
N THR A 71 -27.19 -25.05 -13.95
CA THR A 71 -26.78 -25.60 -15.23
C THR A 71 -25.24 -25.69 -15.32
N LYS A 72 -24.72 -26.43 -16.31
CA LYS A 72 -23.27 -26.60 -16.51
C LYS A 72 -22.55 -25.25 -16.77
N ASP A 73 -23.26 -24.27 -17.31
CA ASP A 73 -22.71 -22.96 -17.66
C ASP A 73 -22.58 -22.02 -16.44
N ASP A 74 -23.16 -22.39 -15.29
CA ASP A 74 -23.08 -21.64 -14.02
C ASP A 74 -21.77 -21.89 -13.25
N TRP A 75 -20.93 -22.82 -13.75
CA TRP A 75 -19.66 -23.20 -13.14
C TRP A 75 -18.50 -22.67 -13.99
N LYS A 76 -17.69 -21.79 -13.41
CA LYS A 76 -16.46 -21.30 -14.06
C LYS A 76 -15.25 -22.09 -13.55
N ILE A 77 -14.53 -22.70 -14.48
CA ILE A 77 -13.21 -23.27 -14.21
C ILE A 77 -12.21 -22.12 -14.24
N LEU A 78 -11.61 -21.80 -13.10
CA LEU A 78 -10.52 -20.85 -13.05
C LEU A 78 -9.21 -21.63 -13.24
N LEU A 79 -8.60 -21.45 -14.41
CA LEU A 79 -7.20 -21.80 -14.62
C LEU A 79 -6.39 -20.59 -14.18
N THR A 80 -5.75 -20.65 -13.02
CA THR A 80 -4.70 -19.69 -12.68
C THR A 80 -3.45 -20.11 -13.44
N PRO A 81 -3.01 -19.38 -14.48
CA PRO A 81 -1.75 -19.69 -15.10
C PRO A 81 -0.63 -19.49 -14.07
N THR A 82 0.33 -20.40 -14.06
CA THR A 82 1.63 -20.13 -13.45
C THR A 82 2.18 -18.91 -14.19
N THR A 83 2.19 -17.73 -13.58
CA THR A 83 2.96 -16.61 -14.12
C THR A 83 4.42 -17.03 -14.05
N SER A 84 4.93 -17.54 -15.16
CA SER A 84 6.35 -17.78 -15.41
C SER A 84 7.02 -16.48 -15.84
N GLU A 85 6.63 -15.34 -15.25
CA GLU A 85 7.46 -14.17 -15.39
C GLU A 85 8.76 -14.48 -14.64
N PRO A 86 9.92 -14.39 -15.32
CA PRO A 86 11.19 -14.57 -14.63
C PRO A 86 11.21 -13.58 -13.47
N LYS A 87 11.53 -14.06 -12.28
CA LYS A 87 11.75 -13.20 -11.11
C LYS A 87 12.79 -12.16 -11.54
N VAL A 88 12.34 -10.93 -11.80
CA VAL A 88 13.24 -9.84 -12.14
C VAL A 88 14.08 -9.60 -10.89
N LEU A 89 15.33 -10.05 -10.94
CA LEU A 89 16.27 -9.77 -9.86
C LEU A 89 16.53 -8.27 -9.88
N PRO A 90 16.37 -7.59 -8.74
CA PRO A 90 16.48 -6.15 -8.72
C PRO A 90 17.94 -5.74 -8.95
N ASP A 91 18.18 -4.61 -9.63
CA ASP A 91 19.53 -4.06 -9.86
C ASP A 91 20.29 -3.99 -8.52
N PRO A 92 21.52 -4.50 -8.37
CA PRO A 92 22.20 -4.49 -7.08
C PRO A 92 22.37 -3.10 -6.44
N ASN A 93 22.28 -2.01 -7.22
CA ASN A 93 22.47 -0.65 -6.71
C ASN A 93 21.17 0.17 -6.79
N PRO A 94 20.87 0.99 -5.76
CA PRO A 94 19.77 1.94 -5.83
C PRO A 94 20.06 3.04 -6.85
N THR A 95 18.99 3.58 -7.44
CA THR A 95 19.06 4.78 -8.30
C THR A 95 19.22 6.04 -7.45
N GLU A 96 19.72 7.13 -8.05
CA GLU A 96 19.80 8.45 -7.40
C GLU A 96 18.43 8.90 -6.83
N GLN A 97 17.32 8.58 -7.52
CA GLN A 97 15.98 8.93 -7.03
C GLN A 97 15.62 8.17 -5.75
N GLN A 98 16.00 6.90 -5.66
CA GLN A 98 15.77 6.08 -4.47
C GLN A 98 16.63 6.57 -3.29
N GLU A 99 17.89 6.94 -3.56
CA GLU A 99 18.78 7.54 -2.56
C GLU A 99 18.22 8.86 -2.03
N ILE A 100 17.78 9.77 -2.89
CA ILE A 100 17.17 11.04 -2.49
C ILE A 100 15.91 10.81 -1.64
N ALA A 101 15.04 9.86 -2.03
CA ALA A 101 13.82 9.55 -1.31
C ALA A 101 14.11 9.00 0.10
N ILE A 102 15.02 8.02 0.21
CA ILE A 102 15.35 7.41 1.50
C ILE A 102 16.05 8.39 2.43
N ASP A 103 16.94 9.23 1.90
CA ASP A 103 17.64 10.25 2.68
C ASP A 103 16.65 11.25 3.25
N ARG A 104 15.66 11.65 2.45
CA ARG A 104 14.63 12.58 2.91
C ARG A 104 13.71 11.95 3.95
N VAL A 105 13.33 10.69 3.79
CA VAL A 105 12.60 9.93 4.83
C VAL A 105 13.42 9.86 6.11
N ASN A 106 14.69 9.48 6.01
CA ASN A 106 15.55 9.30 7.18
C ASN A 106 15.85 10.63 7.89
N TYR A 107 15.89 11.75 7.17
CA TYR A 107 15.91 13.08 7.78
C TYR A 107 14.72 13.28 8.72
N TYR A 108 13.47 13.05 8.27
CA TYR A 108 12.29 13.23 9.11
C TYR A 108 12.21 12.21 10.25
N ARG A 109 12.61 10.96 9.99
CA ARG A 109 12.70 9.92 11.04
C ARG A 109 13.71 10.31 12.12
N SER A 110 14.83 10.95 11.75
CA SER A 110 15.81 11.43 12.73
C SER A 110 15.25 12.53 13.64
N LEU A 111 14.41 13.44 13.11
CA LEU A 111 13.78 14.50 13.90
C LEU A 111 12.93 13.93 15.04
N VAL A 112 12.19 12.85 14.76
CA VAL A 112 11.32 12.18 15.73
C VAL A 112 12.04 11.11 16.57
N GLY A 113 13.37 10.99 16.45
CA GLY A 113 14.17 10.03 17.21
C GLY A 113 13.97 8.57 16.80
N LEU A 114 13.49 8.32 15.58
CA LEU A 114 13.38 6.98 15.03
C LEU A 114 14.68 6.54 14.35
N HIS A 115 14.87 5.23 14.28
CA HIS A 115 15.97 4.67 13.50
C HIS A 115 15.74 4.90 12.01
N SER A 116 16.82 5.07 11.27
CA SER A 116 16.79 5.08 9.81
C SER A 116 16.24 3.76 9.27
N VAL A 117 15.53 3.84 8.15
CA VAL A 117 15.18 2.69 7.33
C VAL A 117 16.27 2.49 6.26
N SER A 118 16.54 1.23 5.91
CA SER A 118 17.43 0.89 4.81
C SER A 118 16.67 0.67 3.51
N LEU A 119 17.24 1.10 2.39
CA LEU A 119 16.71 0.73 1.08
C LEU A 119 16.79 -0.79 0.89
N ASN A 120 15.69 -1.39 0.45
CA ASN A 120 15.63 -2.78 0.04
C ASN A 120 15.28 -2.85 -1.45
N GLN A 121 16.15 -3.50 -2.20
CA GLN A 121 16.09 -3.53 -3.66
C GLN A 121 14.86 -4.28 -4.20
N THR A 122 14.37 -5.27 -3.45
CA THR A 122 13.12 -5.96 -3.81
C THR A 122 11.90 -5.06 -3.59
N ILE A 123 11.92 -4.25 -2.53
CA ILE A 123 10.86 -3.28 -2.25
C ILE A 123 10.90 -2.14 -3.28
N ASN A 124 12.10 -1.71 -3.71
CA ASN A 124 12.27 -0.76 -4.81
C ASN A 124 11.57 -1.23 -6.10
N SER A 125 11.81 -2.48 -6.53
CA SER A 125 11.14 -2.99 -7.74
C SER A 125 9.61 -3.07 -7.60
N ALA A 126 9.10 -3.38 -6.41
CA ALA A 126 7.65 -3.35 -6.16
C ALA A 126 7.08 -1.93 -6.28
N ALA A 127 7.75 -0.94 -5.66
CA ALA A 127 7.33 0.46 -5.72
C ALA A 127 7.43 1.03 -7.15
N GLU A 128 8.49 0.70 -7.90
CA GLU A 128 8.66 1.11 -9.30
C GLU A 128 7.58 0.53 -10.21
N ALA A 129 7.29 -0.77 -10.07
CA ALA A 129 6.24 -1.42 -10.83
C ALA A 129 4.87 -0.82 -10.51
N HIS A 130 4.59 -0.55 -9.24
CA HIS A 130 3.32 0.06 -8.85
C HIS A 130 3.19 1.51 -9.32
N ALA A 131 4.28 2.28 -9.32
CA ALA A 131 4.28 3.64 -9.89
C ALA A 131 3.98 3.60 -11.40
N ALA A 132 4.59 2.66 -12.13
CA ALA A 132 4.35 2.45 -13.56
C ALA A 132 2.90 2.04 -13.83
N TYR A 133 2.38 1.08 -13.05
CA TYR A 133 0.98 0.66 -13.09
C TYR A 133 0.03 1.84 -12.88
N ASN A 134 0.27 2.67 -11.87
CA ASN A 134 -0.58 3.83 -11.54
C ASN A 134 -0.62 4.85 -12.67
N VAL A 135 0.54 5.21 -13.23
CA VAL A 135 0.59 6.13 -14.38
C VAL A 135 -0.04 5.52 -15.63
N GLN A 136 0.19 4.24 -15.92
CA GLN A 136 -0.37 3.58 -17.09
C GLN A 136 -1.91 3.57 -17.02
N ASN A 137 -2.45 3.17 -15.88
CA ASN A 137 -3.87 2.95 -15.66
C ASN A 137 -4.63 4.17 -15.12
N ASN A 138 -3.97 5.33 -14.98
CA ASN A 138 -4.55 6.53 -14.37
C ASN A 138 -5.14 6.28 -12.97
N SER A 139 -4.42 5.52 -12.14
CA SER A 139 -4.83 5.15 -10.80
C SER A 139 -4.02 5.91 -9.75
N VAL A 140 -4.66 6.24 -8.63
CA VAL A 140 -4.04 6.82 -7.42
C VAL A 140 -4.26 5.92 -6.21
N ARG A 141 -4.58 4.66 -6.47
CA ARG A 141 -5.00 3.70 -5.46
C ARG A 141 -3.82 2.86 -4.99
N HIS A 142 -3.93 2.39 -3.77
CA HIS A 142 -3.01 1.39 -3.21
C HIS A 142 -3.24 -0.02 -3.76
N ASP A 143 -4.45 -0.29 -4.30
CA ASP A 143 -4.81 -1.57 -4.89
C ASP A 143 -4.63 -1.62 -6.42
N GLU A 144 -4.10 -2.75 -6.92
CA GLU A 144 -4.06 -3.07 -8.33
C GLU A 144 -5.23 -4.00 -8.74
N ASP A 145 -5.72 -3.81 -9.96
CA ASP A 145 -6.73 -4.63 -10.59
C ASP A 145 -6.06 -5.69 -11.47
N LEU A 146 -6.35 -6.96 -11.20
CA LEU A 146 -5.78 -8.11 -11.92
C LEU A 146 -6.09 -8.14 -13.42
N THR A 147 -7.06 -7.35 -13.87
CA THR A 147 -7.48 -7.27 -15.28
C THR A 147 -6.71 -6.22 -16.07
N LEU A 148 -5.92 -5.37 -15.40
CA LEU A 148 -5.19 -4.27 -16.03
C LEU A 148 -3.72 -4.62 -16.30
N GLU A 149 -3.15 -3.99 -17.31
CA GLU A 149 -1.76 -4.19 -17.70
C GLU A 149 -0.81 -3.66 -16.62
N GLY A 150 0.31 -4.36 -16.42
CA GLY A 150 1.29 -4.04 -15.38
C GLY A 150 0.94 -4.57 -13.99
N PHE A 151 -0.11 -5.38 -13.85
CA PHE A 151 -0.48 -6.00 -12.57
C PHE A 151 0.63 -6.91 -12.03
N THR A 152 1.05 -6.65 -10.80
CA THR A 152 2.04 -7.44 -10.06
C THR A 152 1.47 -8.01 -8.75
N GLY A 153 0.42 -7.39 -8.19
CA GLY A 153 -0.26 -7.86 -6.99
C GLY A 153 -1.25 -6.83 -6.46
N VAL A 154 -2.38 -7.31 -5.90
CA VAL A 154 -3.47 -6.43 -5.48
C VAL A 154 -3.00 -5.43 -4.43
N TRP A 155 -2.45 -5.88 -3.31
CA TRP A 155 -2.00 -5.00 -2.23
C TRP A 155 -0.47 -4.87 -2.16
N PRO A 156 0.07 -3.85 -1.46
CA PRO A 156 1.52 -3.67 -1.32
C PRO A 156 2.27 -4.95 -0.94
N TRP A 157 1.75 -5.72 0.02
CA TRP A 157 2.36 -6.97 0.45
C TRP A 157 2.31 -8.10 -0.60
N ASP A 158 1.32 -8.09 -1.51
CA ASP A 158 1.26 -9.02 -2.63
C ASP A 158 2.30 -8.66 -3.69
N ARG A 159 2.48 -7.35 -3.96
CA ARG A 159 3.51 -6.84 -4.86
C ARG A 159 4.92 -7.09 -4.33
N LEU A 160 5.18 -6.79 -3.07
CA LEU A 160 6.45 -7.12 -2.41
C LEU A 160 6.78 -8.61 -2.56
N LYS A 161 5.77 -9.48 -2.34
CA LYS A 161 5.92 -10.93 -2.51
C LYS A 161 6.19 -11.34 -3.96
N HIS A 162 5.56 -10.69 -4.94
CA HIS A 162 5.81 -10.92 -6.38
C HIS A 162 7.29 -10.74 -6.71
N PHE A 163 7.93 -9.66 -6.23
CA PHE A 163 9.35 -9.41 -6.43
C PHE A 163 10.27 -10.27 -5.53
N GLY A 164 9.69 -10.98 -4.56
CA GLY A 164 10.39 -11.99 -3.76
C GLY A 164 10.64 -11.60 -2.31
N TYR A 165 10.01 -10.54 -1.81
CA TYR A 165 10.05 -10.15 -0.42
C TYR A 165 9.02 -10.95 0.39
N ASN A 166 9.46 -12.11 0.89
CA ASN A 166 8.57 -13.15 1.43
C ASN A 166 8.51 -13.21 2.96
N LYS A 167 9.33 -12.45 3.67
CA LYS A 167 9.42 -12.49 5.14
C LYS A 167 9.23 -11.09 5.69
N TYR A 168 8.10 -10.87 6.33
CA TYR A 168 7.78 -9.61 6.99
C TYR A 168 6.76 -9.82 8.11
N THR A 169 6.73 -8.87 9.04
CA THR A 169 5.70 -8.77 10.09
C THR A 169 4.78 -7.57 9.90
N TYR A 170 5.20 -6.59 9.09
CA TYR A 170 4.46 -5.37 8.83
C TYR A 170 4.83 -4.82 7.45
N VAL A 171 3.85 -4.31 6.72
CA VAL A 171 4.01 -3.62 5.42
C VAL A 171 3.03 -2.45 5.38
N THR A 172 3.47 -1.32 4.84
CA THR A 172 2.63 -0.14 4.59
C THR A 172 3.17 0.63 3.38
N GLU A 173 2.35 1.49 2.80
CA GLU A 173 2.65 2.21 1.56
C GLU A 173 2.22 3.67 1.66
N VAL A 174 2.96 4.52 0.96
CA VAL A 174 2.58 5.88 0.59
C VAL A 174 2.61 5.97 -0.93
N CYS A 175 1.51 6.35 -1.57
CA CYS A 175 1.48 6.60 -3.00
C CYS A 175 0.78 7.92 -3.32
N SER A 176 1.23 8.62 -4.36
CA SER A 176 0.56 9.81 -4.87
C SER A 176 0.74 9.95 -6.37
N MET A 177 -0.14 10.73 -6.99
CA MET A 177 -0.04 11.07 -8.41
C MET A 177 -0.26 12.56 -8.62
N ARG A 178 0.43 13.09 -9.63
CA ARG A 178 0.30 14.46 -10.13
C ARG A 178 -0.06 14.42 -11.59
N TRP A 179 -0.84 15.40 -12.00
CA TRP A 179 -1.16 15.65 -13.40
C TRP A 179 -0.44 16.90 -13.88
N ALA A 180 -0.01 16.87 -15.14
CA ALA A 180 0.53 18.04 -15.80
C ALA A 180 -0.57 19.12 -15.87
N SER A 181 -0.15 20.37 -15.71
CA SER A 181 -1.02 21.53 -15.94
C SER A 181 -0.30 22.51 -16.85
N VAL A 182 -1.05 23.42 -17.46
CA VAL A 182 -0.50 24.44 -18.38
C VAL A 182 0.62 25.29 -17.77
N ASN A 183 0.68 25.37 -16.43
CA ASN A 183 1.66 26.16 -15.70
C ASN A 183 2.83 25.34 -15.13
N TYR A 184 2.81 24.00 -15.24
CA TYR A 184 3.80 23.13 -14.59
C TYR A 184 4.16 21.92 -15.44
N LEU A 185 5.44 21.86 -15.85
CA LEU A 185 6.05 20.64 -16.38
C LEU A 185 6.30 19.67 -15.22
N LEU A 186 5.84 18.43 -15.39
CA LEU A 186 6.10 17.36 -14.45
C LEU A 186 7.61 17.07 -14.41
N ARG A 187 8.24 17.23 -13.26
CA ARG A 187 9.62 16.85 -12.99
C ARG A 187 9.64 15.86 -11.84
N VAL A 188 10.43 14.81 -11.97
CA VAL A 188 10.63 13.84 -10.90
C VAL A 188 11.49 14.49 -9.83
N ASP A 189 10.88 14.79 -8.69
CA ASP A 189 11.55 15.25 -7.47
C ASP A 189 11.12 14.37 -6.27
N PRO A 190 11.92 13.36 -5.88
CA PRO A 190 11.60 12.47 -4.77
C PRO A 190 11.56 13.15 -3.41
N ALA A 191 12.47 14.09 -3.15
CA ALA A 191 12.50 14.83 -1.89
C ALA A 191 11.25 15.69 -1.72
N TRP A 192 10.83 16.37 -2.80
CA TRP A 192 9.58 17.13 -2.81
C TRP A 192 8.35 16.25 -2.53
N ALA A 193 8.32 15.02 -3.05
CA ALA A 193 7.22 14.08 -2.79
C ALA A 193 7.15 13.70 -1.30
N VAL A 194 8.30 13.37 -0.70
CA VAL A 194 8.40 13.05 0.73
C VAL A 194 7.98 14.24 1.60
N ASP A 195 8.42 15.45 1.25
CA ASP A 195 8.02 16.68 1.95
C ASP A 195 6.51 16.92 1.87
N GLY A 196 5.94 16.72 0.69
CA GLY A 196 4.51 16.78 0.46
C GLY A 196 3.76 15.81 1.39
N TRP A 197 4.15 14.54 1.41
CA TRP A 197 3.55 13.52 2.26
C TRP A 197 3.67 13.82 3.76
N ILE A 198 4.82 14.30 4.22
CA ILE A 198 5.01 14.72 5.62
C ILE A 198 4.10 15.89 5.98
N ASN A 199 3.72 16.75 5.05
CA ASN A 199 2.83 17.87 5.31
C ASN A 199 1.33 17.50 5.34
N THR A 200 1.00 16.22 5.18
CA THR A 200 -0.37 15.68 5.25
C THR A 200 -0.62 14.87 6.53
N VAL A 201 -1.82 14.29 6.66
CA VAL A 201 -2.22 13.52 7.85
C VAL A 201 -1.89 12.05 7.70
N TYR A 202 -2.51 11.36 6.75
CA TYR A 202 -2.42 9.91 6.59
C TYR A 202 -1.10 9.49 5.97
N HIS A 203 -0.59 10.17 4.93
CA HIS A 203 0.70 9.79 4.32
C HIS A 203 1.90 10.00 5.24
N ARG A 204 1.78 10.86 6.24
CA ARG A 204 2.82 11.04 7.27
C ARG A 204 2.98 9.79 8.14
N LEU A 205 1.90 9.07 8.44
CA LEU A 205 1.90 7.99 9.43
C LEU A 205 2.81 6.81 9.03
N PRO A 206 2.79 6.31 7.78
CA PRO A 206 3.72 5.27 7.33
C PRO A 206 5.19 5.68 7.44
N ILE A 207 5.52 6.92 7.03
CA ILE A 207 6.91 7.44 7.01
C ILE A 207 7.48 7.50 8.43
N LEU A 208 6.68 7.99 9.37
CA LEU A 208 7.03 8.13 10.79
C LEU A 208 6.59 6.94 11.64
N SER A 209 6.29 5.79 11.01
CA SER A 209 5.94 4.59 11.75
C SER A 209 7.19 4.02 12.45
N PRO A 210 7.15 3.76 13.76
CA PRO A 210 8.23 3.05 14.46
C PRO A 210 8.31 1.57 14.09
N LEU A 211 7.35 1.05 13.31
CA LEU A 211 7.26 -0.36 12.99
C LEU A 211 8.08 -0.74 11.75
N VAL A 212 8.54 0.21 10.94
CA VAL A 212 9.19 -0.05 9.64
C VAL A 212 10.72 0.07 9.73
N TYR A 213 11.44 -0.82 9.03
CA TYR A 213 12.91 -0.94 9.03
C TYR A 213 13.53 -0.92 7.64
N GLU A 214 12.78 -1.34 6.63
CA GLU A 214 13.19 -1.33 5.25
C GLU A 214 12.19 -0.51 4.44
N ALA A 215 12.66 0.09 3.36
CA ALA A 215 11.80 0.84 2.44
C ALA A 215 12.26 0.65 1.01
N GLY A 216 11.38 0.97 0.07
CA GLY A 216 11.71 1.11 -1.33
C GLY A 216 10.91 2.23 -1.97
N PHE A 217 11.48 2.82 -3.02
CA PHE A 217 10.91 3.96 -3.71
C PHE A 217 10.83 3.69 -5.21
N GLY A 218 9.73 4.13 -5.81
CA GLY A 218 9.50 4.10 -7.24
C GLY A 218 8.84 5.38 -7.73
N SER A 219 9.20 5.77 -8.95
CA SER A 219 8.48 6.82 -9.66
C SER A 219 8.28 6.41 -11.12
N ALA A 220 7.18 6.86 -11.71
CA ALA A 220 6.92 6.68 -13.12
C ALA A 220 6.22 7.89 -13.69
N LYS A 221 6.41 8.16 -14.98
CA LYS A 221 5.91 9.35 -15.64
C LYS A 221 5.44 9.07 -17.06
N THR A 222 4.34 9.70 -17.45
CA THR A 222 3.95 9.98 -18.85
C THR A 222 4.04 11.48 -19.12
N GLU A 223 3.72 11.92 -20.33
CA GLU A 223 3.67 13.35 -20.64
C GLU A 223 2.72 14.13 -19.71
N SER A 224 1.64 13.49 -19.26
CA SER A 224 0.56 14.14 -18.49
C SER A 224 0.44 13.70 -17.03
N ARG A 225 1.13 12.64 -16.59
CA ARG A 225 0.99 12.06 -15.24
C ARG A 225 2.34 11.67 -14.65
N LEU A 226 2.50 11.82 -13.35
CA LEU A 226 3.69 11.43 -12.59
C LEU A 226 3.23 10.82 -11.27
N ALA A 227 3.60 9.56 -11.02
CA ALA A 227 3.33 8.87 -9.77
C ALA A 227 4.61 8.69 -8.95
N TYR A 228 4.42 8.71 -7.64
CA TYR A 228 5.41 8.38 -6.63
C TYR A 228 4.85 7.30 -5.73
N VAL A 229 5.66 6.29 -5.45
CA VAL A 229 5.31 5.20 -4.52
C VAL A 229 6.48 5.00 -3.58
N MET A 230 6.18 4.85 -2.30
CA MET A 230 7.11 4.44 -1.28
C MET A 230 6.51 3.35 -0.41
N ASP A 231 7.10 2.17 -0.51
CA ASP A 231 6.72 1.01 0.29
C ASP A 231 7.65 0.90 1.49
N PHE A 232 7.10 0.50 2.63
CA PHE A 232 7.83 0.28 3.87
C PHE A 232 7.52 -1.10 4.43
N ALA A 233 8.53 -1.74 5.02
CA ALA A 233 8.38 -3.06 5.60
C ALA A 233 9.17 -3.26 6.89
N ASN A 234 8.72 -4.22 7.67
CA ASN A 234 9.47 -4.81 8.76
C ASN A 234 9.80 -6.27 8.42
N PRO A 235 11.08 -6.66 8.27
CA PRO A 235 11.47 -8.02 7.92
C PRO A 235 11.32 -9.03 9.08
N GLY A 236 10.74 -8.61 10.22
CA GLY A 236 10.60 -9.42 11.45
C GLY A 236 11.49 -8.95 12.59
N LEU A 237 11.97 -7.71 12.54
CA LEU A 237 12.73 -7.09 13.63
C LEU A 237 11.81 -6.70 14.79
N PRO A 238 12.24 -6.90 16.05
CA PRO A 238 11.44 -6.55 17.22
C PRO A 238 11.14 -5.05 17.28
N THR A 239 9.86 -4.73 17.46
CA THR A 239 9.39 -3.36 17.68
C THR A 239 9.28 -3.07 19.17
N LYS A 240 9.29 -1.79 19.54
CA LYS A 240 9.04 -1.34 20.91
C LYS A 240 7.92 -0.32 20.91
N LYS A 241 7.10 -0.34 21.96
CA LYS A 241 6.16 0.75 22.25
C LYS A 241 6.87 2.09 22.20
N CYS A 242 6.41 2.96 21.32
CA CYS A 242 7.05 4.23 21.03
C CYS A 242 5.97 5.27 20.78
N ILE A 243 6.15 6.44 21.39
CA ILE A 243 5.26 7.58 21.16
C ILE A 243 6.02 8.56 20.30
N VAL A 244 5.49 8.81 19.11
CA VAL A 244 6.06 9.73 18.14
C VAL A 244 5.06 10.83 17.89
N TYR A 245 5.51 12.09 17.85
CA TYR A 245 4.66 13.20 17.48
C TYR A 245 5.39 14.12 16.49
N TYR A 246 4.60 14.77 15.64
CA TYR A 246 5.10 15.68 14.64
C TYR A 246 4.14 16.86 14.47
N PRO A 247 4.61 18.12 14.42
CA PRO A 247 6.00 18.57 14.55
C PRO A 247 6.65 18.20 15.89
N VAL A 248 7.99 18.07 15.90
CA VAL A 248 8.73 17.73 17.14
C VAL A 248 8.94 18.94 18.04
N ASN A 249 9.33 18.70 19.30
CA ASN A 249 9.57 19.78 20.25
C ASN A 249 10.66 20.74 19.76
N ASN A 250 10.37 22.04 19.82
CA ASN A 250 11.19 23.14 19.31
C ASN A 250 11.50 23.06 17.81
N GLN A 251 10.70 22.32 17.02
CA GLN A 251 10.86 22.35 15.57
C GLN A 251 10.45 23.72 15.04
N GLU A 252 11.29 24.30 14.19
CA GLU A 252 11.02 25.56 13.50
C GLU A 252 10.60 25.32 12.05
N ASP A 253 10.24 26.40 11.36
CA ASP A 253 9.89 26.41 9.94
C ASP A 253 8.73 25.48 9.55
N ILE A 254 7.76 25.31 10.46
CA ILE A 254 6.54 24.54 10.19
C ILE A 254 5.62 25.33 9.25
N PRO A 255 5.12 24.75 8.14
CA PRO A 255 4.14 25.42 7.30
C PRO A 255 2.93 25.88 8.12
N VAL A 256 2.32 26.99 7.74
CA VAL A 256 1.17 27.54 8.49
C VAL A 256 -0.15 26.86 8.17
N LYS A 257 -0.24 26.21 7.00
CA LYS A 257 -1.50 25.72 6.45
C LYS A 257 -1.39 24.34 5.84
N PHE A 258 -2.55 23.72 5.68
CA PHE A 258 -2.77 22.55 4.87
C PHE A 258 -3.90 22.84 3.88
N ASP A 259 -3.60 22.65 2.59
CA ASP A 259 -4.48 23.02 1.48
C ASP A 259 -5.52 21.94 1.13
N GLY A 260 -5.46 20.77 1.76
CA GLY A 260 -6.37 19.65 1.49
C GLY A 260 -5.89 18.71 0.39
N ASP A 261 -4.61 18.79 0.01
CA ASP A 261 -3.98 17.97 -1.02
C ASP A 261 -3.66 16.54 -0.51
N GLU A 262 -4.66 15.84 0.02
CA GLU A 262 -4.56 14.46 0.48
C GLU A 262 -5.77 13.63 0.06
N ILE A 263 -5.52 12.40 -0.40
CA ILE A 263 -6.53 11.42 -0.74
C ILE A 263 -6.21 10.14 0.03
N PRO A 264 -7.11 9.64 0.90
CA PRO A 264 -8.43 10.19 1.26
C PRO A 264 -8.35 11.55 1.99
N ASP A 265 -9.39 12.36 1.85
CA ASP A 265 -9.50 13.65 2.56
C ASP A 265 -9.70 13.41 4.08
N PRO A 266 -8.80 13.91 4.96
CA PRO A 266 -8.94 13.78 6.42
C PRO A 266 -10.05 14.63 7.03
N LEU A 267 -10.57 15.65 6.33
CA LEU A 267 -11.66 16.50 6.78
C LEU A 267 -12.75 16.64 5.71
N PRO A 268 -13.44 15.53 5.35
CA PRO A 268 -14.41 15.54 4.28
C PRO A 268 -15.53 16.55 4.53
N GLY A 269 -15.75 17.42 3.53
CA GLY A 269 -16.79 18.46 3.57
C GLY A 269 -16.43 19.71 4.38
N LYS A 270 -15.19 19.83 4.87
CA LYS A 270 -14.69 21.07 5.48
C LYS A 270 -14.11 22.01 4.41
N ARG A 271 -13.92 23.27 4.80
CA ARG A 271 -13.37 24.31 3.93
C ARG A 271 -11.86 24.43 4.15
N TYR A 272 -11.11 24.35 3.05
CA TYR A 272 -9.67 24.57 2.99
C TYR A 272 -9.33 26.01 2.53
N PRO A 273 -8.11 26.52 2.82
CA PRO A 273 -7.08 25.88 3.64
C PRO A 273 -7.40 25.89 5.14
N VAL A 274 -6.93 24.88 5.84
CA VAL A 274 -6.95 24.76 7.30
C VAL A 274 -5.53 24.94 7.85
N GLY A 275 -5.34 24.88 9.16
CA GLY A 275 -4.01 24.93 9.77
C GLY A 275 -3.22 23.65 9.54
N TYR A 276 -1.90 23.75 9.75
CA TYR A 276 -1.01 22.60 9.59
C TYR A 276 -1.37 21.44 10.53
N PRO A 277 -1.49 20.21 10.01
CA PRO A 277 -1.87 19.06 10.82
C PRO A 277 -0.73 18.64 11.76
N ILE A 278 -1.06 18.40 13.01
CA ILE A 278 -0.18 17.86 14.05
C ILE A 278 -0.63 16.43 14.33
N THR A 279 0.31 15.50 14.48
CA THR A 279 0.02 14.08 14.70
C THR A 279 0.74 13.53 15.92
N VAL A 280 0.11 12.59 16.64
CA VAL A 280 0.71 11.79 17.71
C VAL A 280 0.39 10.32 17.45
N THR A 281 1.40 9.46 17.37
CA THR A 281 1.29 8.01 17.16
C THR A 281 1.72 7.27 18.41
N PHE A 282 0.86 6.38 18.91
CA PHE A 282 1.09 5.53 20.08
C PHE A 282 1.44 4.10 19.63
N SER A 283 2.56 3.98 18.93
CA SER A 283 2.97 2.73 18.27
C SER A 283 3.01 1.55 19.22
N ASP A 284 2.51 0.41 18.74
CA ASP A 284 2.42 -0.88 19.47
C ASP A 284 1.55 -0.82 20.74
N CYS A 285 0.70 0.22 20.88
CA CYS A 285 -0.35 0.29 21.90
C CYS A 285 -1.68 -0.23 21.34
N LYS A 286 -2.42 -1.02 22.13
CA LYS A 286 -3.70 -1.61 21.69
C LYS A 286 -4.92 -0.86 22.19
N ASN A 287 -4.82 -0.25 23.37
CA ASN A 287 -5.91 0.48 24.00
C ASN A 287 -5.48 1.91 24.22
N ILE A 288 -5.98 2.82 23.39
CA ILE A 288 -5.65 4.24 23.45
C ILE A 288 -6.92 5.02 23.76
N LYS A 289 -6.89 5.78 24.85
CA LYS A 289 -7.97 6.69 25.24
C LYS A 289 -7.40 8.08 25.38
N ILE A 290 -7.88 9.01 24.55
CA ILE A 290 -7.53 10.43 24.68
C ILE A 290 -8.42 11.06 25.76
N GLU A 291 -7.80 11.70 26.74
CA GLU A 291 -8.49 12.39 27.83
C GLU A 291 -8.66 13.87 27.51
N ASP A 292 -7.59 14.54 27.09
CA ASP A 292 -7.56 15.98 26.84
C ASP A 292 -6.58 16.32 25.73
N ILE A 293 -6.93 17.34 24.91
CA ILE A 293 -6.08 17.89 23.86
C ILE A 293 -6.19 19.41 23.93
N LYS A 294 -5.05 20.09 23.94
CA LYS A 294 -4.97 21.55 23.82
C LYS A 294 -3.98 21.95 22.75
N LEU A 295 -4.33 23.01 22.03
CA LEU A 295 -3.44 23.74 21.14
C LEU A 295 -3.53 25.20 21.56
N LEU A 296 -2.41 25.77 21.98
CA LEU A 296 -2.32 27.13 22.48
C LEU A 296 -1.42 27.96 21.58
N ASP A 297 -1.77 29.22 21.35
CA ASP A 297 -0.91 30.19 20.68
C ASP A 297 0.17 30.75 21.62
N ASN A 298 0.97 31.70 21.14
CA ASN A 298 2.04 32.32 21.91
C ASN A 298 1.55 33.18 23.09
N ASN A 299 0.25 33.55 23.12
CA ASN A 299 -0.37 34.28 24.22
C ASN A 299 -1.01 33.34 25.25
N GLY A 300 -0.99 32.02 25.01
CA GLY A 300 -1.66 31.02 25.83
C GLY A 300 -3.16 30.91 25.56
N GLU A 301 -3.66 31.50 24.46
CA GLU A 301 -5.05 31.39 24.04
C GLU A 301 -5.31 30.08 23.29
N ASN A 302 -6.51 29.51 23.44
CA ASN A 302 -6.87 28.29 22.75
C ASN A 302 -7.05 28.54 21.25
N VAL A 303 -6.47 27.66 20.43
CA VAL A 303 -6.68 27.60 18.99
C VAL A 303 -7.74 26.54 18.71
N ASP A 304 -8.79 26.89 17.97
CA ASP A 304 -9.80 25.92 17.55
C ASP A 304 -9.23 24.91 16.56
N PHE A 305 -9.53 23.62 16.74
CA PHE A 305 -9.09 22.54 15.86
C PHE A 305 -10.15 21.45 15.68
N TYR A 306 -10.08 20.77 14.53
CA TYR A 306 -10.66 19.45 14.33
C TYR A 306 -9.72 18.37 14.88
N LYS A 307 -10.28 17.22 15.24
CA LYS A 307 -9.49 16.07 15.71
C LYS A 307 -9.92 14.78 15.04
N LEU A 308 -8.94 13.96 14.68
CA LEU A 308 -9.12 12.55 14.36
C LEU A 308 -8.53 11.74 15.50
N LEU A 309 -9.35 10.92 16.15
CA LEU A 309 -8.94 10.14 17.31
C LEU A 309 -8.44 8.76 16.86
N PRO A 310 -7.66 8.04 17.69
CA PRO A 310 -7.31 6.65 17.42
C PRO A 310 -8.55 5.82 17.12
N TYR A 311 -8.48 4.99 16.07
CA TYR A 311 -9.56 4.13 15.58
C TYR A 311 -10.83 4.88 15.12
N SER A 312 -10.76 6.19 14.90
CA SER A 312 -11.92 6.97 14.45
C SER A 312 -12.27 6.76 12.97
N ASP A 313 -11.32 6.31 12.16
CA ASP A 313 -11.52 5.90 10.77
C ASP A 313 -10.59 4.73 10.40
N ARG A 314 -10.68 4.25 9.15
CA ARG A 314 -9.91 3.09 8.66
C ARG A 314 -8.44 3.37 8.35
N TYR A 315 -8.03 4.63 8.32
CA TYR A 315 -6.68 5.09 7.98
C TYR A 315 -5.91 5.56 9.21
N ILE A 316 -6.61 5.82 10.33
CA ILE A 316 -6.02 6.18 11.62
C ILE A 316 -6.28 5.09 12.66
N ASN A 317 -5.25 4.30 12.96
CA ASN A 317 -5.34 3.19 13.92
C ASN A 317 -4.89 3.66 15.32
N ASP A 318 -3.59 3.77 15.52
CA ASP A 318 -2.91 4.07 16.78
C ASP A 318 -2.47 5.54 16.88
N SER A 319 -3.04 6.42 16.03
CA SER A 319 -2.66 7.82 15.95
C SER A 319 -3.80 8.78 16.24
N LEU A 320 -3.43 10.00 16.62
CA LEU A 320 -4.28 11.18 16.77
C LEU A 320 -3.81 12.21 15.74
N ALA A 321 -4.74 12.92 15.11
CA ALA A 321 -4.47 14.14 14.35
C ALA A 321 -5.20 15.34 14.95
N ILE A 322 -4.51 16.48 15.05
CA ILE A 322 -5.02 17.78 15.50
C ILE A 322 -4.85 18.72 14.31
N ILE A 323 -5.97 19.26 13.81
CA ILE A 323 -5.97 20.05 12.57
C ILE A 323 -6.63 21.40 12.86
N PRO A 324 -5.86 22.49 13.01
CA PRO A 324 -6.41 23.80 13.35
C PRO A 324 -7.45 24.26 12.32
N VAL A 325 -8.55 24.88 12.76
CA VAL A 325 -9.68 25.26 11.89
C VAL A 325 -9.28 26.30 10.85
N LYS A 326 -8.27 27.12 11.14
CA LYS A 326 -7.74 28.17 10.27
C LYS A 326 -6.23 27.99 10.10
N PRO A 327 -5.64 28.50 9.00
CA PRO A 327 -4.19 28.68 8.90
C PRO A 327 -3.62 29.30 10.17
N LEU A 328 -2.49 28.78 10.61
CA LEU A 328 -1.72 29.31 11.73
C LEU A 328 -1.07 30.64 11.35
N GLU A 329 -0.71 31.44 12.35
CA GLU A 329 0.03 32.68 12.13
C GLU A 329 1.50 32.38 11.81
N TYR A 330 2.12 33.19 10.95
CA TYR A 330 3.54 33.05 10.60
C TYR A 330 4.44 33.42 11.79
N GLY A 331 5.61 32.78 11.88
CA GLY A 331 6.65 33.08 12.88
C GLY A 331 6.20 32.93 14.33
N THR A 332 5.13 32.18 14.59
CA THR A 332 4.45 32.07 15.88
C THR A 332 4.76 30.73 16.54
N VAL A 333 5.01 30.75 17.85
CA VAL A 333 5.18 29.54 18.67
C VAL A 333 3.82 29.04 19.12
N TYR A 334 3.56 27.76 18.89
CA TYR A 334 2.37 27.08 19.36
C TYR A 334 2.75 26.00 20.38
N THR A 335 1.94 25.85 21.43
CA THR A 335 2.08 24.79 22.43
C THR A 335 1.00 23.73 22.23
N VAL A 336 1.40 22.47 22.15
CA VAL A 336 0.48 21.33 22.09
C VAL A 336 0.56 20.59 23.42
N ALA A 337 -0.60 20.24 23.98
CA ALA A 337 -0.69 19.37 25.15
C ALA A 337 -1.67 18.22 24.89
N VAL A 338 -1.26 16.99 25.18
CA VAL A 338 -2.08 15.78 25.00
C VAL A 338 -1.97 14.92 26.25
N ARG A 339 -3.12 14.64 26.86
CA ARG A 339 -3.26 13.65 27.93
C ARG A 339 -4.02 12.44 27.41
N ALA A 340 -3.44 11.27 27.60
CA ALA A 340 -3.99 10.02 27.11
C ALA A 340 -3.66 8.85 28.05
N TYR A 341 -4.40 7.76 27.92
CA TYR A 341 -4.06 6.47 28.49
C TYR A 341 -3.76 5.50 27.36
N ALA A 342 -2.57 4.91 27.37
CA ALA A 342 -2.13 3.91 26.40
C ALA A 342 -1.79 2.60 27.14
N ASP A 343 -2.57 1.55 26.89
CA ASP A 343 -2.50 0.25 27.59
C ASP A 343 -2.42 0.39 29.12
N GLY A 344 -3.27 1.26 29.68
CA GLY A 344 -3.37 1.51 31.12
C GLY A 344 -2.30 2.45 31.69
N LYS A 345 -1.31 2.88 30.90
CA LYS A 345 -0.32 3.87 31.31
C LYS A 345 -0.78 5.28 30.94
N MET A 346 -0.76 6.20 31.91
CA MET A 346 -0.96 7.63 31.65
C MET A 346 0.21 8.17 30.83
N ILE A 347 -0.12 8.86 29.75
CA ILE A 347 0.78 9.61 28.89
C ILE A 347 0.38 11.09 28.99
N ASP A 348 1.35 11.92 29.33
CA ASP A 348 1.20 13.37 29.40
C ASP A 348 2.30 14.01 28.53
N LEU A 349 1.90 14.60 27.40
CA LEU A 349 2.79 15.24 26.44
C LEU A 349 2.51 16.73 26.44
N THR A 350 3.57 17.53 26.52
CA THR A 350 3.51 18.97 26.26
C THR A 350 4.77 19.37 25.49
N TRP A 351 4.60 20.02 24.35
CA TRP A 351 5.71 20.46 23.51
C TRP A 351 5.35 21.70 22.71
N GLN A 352 6.36 22.32 22.10
CA GLN A 352 6.19 23.52 21.28
C GLN A 352 6.75 23.32 19.88
N PHE A 353 6.21 24.05 18.91
CA PHE A 353 6.79 24.22 17.58
C PHE A 353 6.58 25.65 17.10
N LYS A 354 7.37 26.08 16.12
CA LYS A 354 7.31 27.43 15.55
C LYS A 354 7.00 27.36 14.07
N THR A 355 6.01 28.13 13.65
CA THR A 355 5.66 28.24 12.23
C THR A 355 6.71 29.02 11.45
N ALA A 356 6.79 28.73 10.15
CA ALA A 356 7.66 29.39 9.21
C ALA A 356 7.46 30.90 9.25
N SER A 357 8.56 31.64 9.03
CA SER A 357 8.49 33.09 8.90
C SER A 357 7.79 33.47 7.60
N LYS A 358 7.09 34.62 7.59
CA LYS A 358 6.53 35.15 6.36
C LYS A 358 7.70 35.55 5.45
N THR A 359 7.87 34.83 4.35
CA THR A 359 8.87 35.21 3.34
C THR A 359 8.45 36.57 2.77
N SER A 360 9.33 37.56 2.91
CA SER A 360 9.12 38.95 2.50
C SER A 360 9.06 39.12 0.99
#